data_AF-A0AA39DVS5-F1
#
_entry.id   AF-A0AA39DVS5-F1
#
_cell.length_a   1.000
_cell.length_b   1.000
_cell.length_c   1.000
_cell.angle_alpha   90.00
_cell.angle_beta   90.00
_cell.angle_gamma   90.00
#
_symmetry.space_group_name_H-M   'P 1'
#
loop_
_entity.id
_entity.type
_entity.pdbx_description
1 polymer ?
#
loop_
_entity_poly.entity_id
_entity_poly.type
_entity_poly.pdbx_seq_one_letter_code
_entity_poly.pdbx_strand_id
1 'polypeptide(L)'
;MAWCDLEDQIERWTKAMTVALWILFSSERRLYDRVFFGFSSAANLSFMEVCRGSTIQLLNFVDAVGIGSRSPERLFKVLDVFETLRDLMPEFEAVFSDQYCLLLRNEVVTIWRRLGEAIRGIFMELENLIRRDPAKSEVPDGGLHPITRYVMNYLRATCRSRQTLEQVYNESIDDRTSSSSLSVQMAWIMELLESNLEVKSRIYRDPALCSVFMMNNGKYIIQKVKDSELGLLLGDDWIRKHTAKIRQYQVNYQRSSWNKVLVVLKADNTSLAPNPSLNTMRERLKLFNLHFDETCRAQSTWFIVDEQVREELRISVGENLSQVYHNFLGRLQSVLEAGKHPEKLIKYSVEEIGARVNGLFQRGGGGGGK
;
A
#
# COMPACT_ATOMS: atom_id res chain seq x y z
N MET A 1 -6.03 -9.10 28.58
CA MET A 1 -5.82 -7.68 28.93
C MET A 1 -6.31 -6.84 27.76
N ALA A 2 -7.04 -5.75 28.00
CA ALA A 2 -7.45 -4.88 26.89
C ALA A 2 -6.21 -4.20 26.29
N TRP A 3 -6.29 -3.77 25.04
CA TRP A 3 -5.13 -3.20 24.35
C TRP A 3 -4.56 -1.96 25.06
N CYS A 4 -5.43 -1.03 25.48
CA CYS A 4 -5.03 0.17 26.21
C CYS A 4 -4.31 -0.15 27.53
N ASP A 5 -4.79 -1.16 28.26
CA ASP A 5 -4.14 -1.58 29.50
C ASP A 5 -2.71 -2.09 29.24
N LEU A 6 -2.48 -2.76 28.10
CA LEU A 6 -1.15 -3.26 27.76
C LEU A 6 -0.17 -2.11 27.43
N GLU A 7 -0.65 -1.05 26.77
CA GLU A 7 0.18 0.12 26.46
C GLU A 7 0.68 0.80 27.74
N ASP A 8 -0.21 1.01 28.72
CA ASP A 8 0.14 1.57 30.02
C ASP A 8 1.12 0.66 30.80
N GLN A 9 0.93 -0.66 30.71
CA GLN A 9 1.82 -1.62 31.36
C GLN A 9 3.21 -1.64 30.72
N ILE A 10 3.31 -1.46 29.41
CA ILE A 10 4.61 -1.34 28.73
C ILE A 10 5.36 -0.11 29.23
N GLU A 11 4.69 1.05 29.34
CA GLU A 11 5.35 2.26 29.86
C GLU A 11 5.82 2.10 31.31
N ARG A 12 5.00 1.46 32.17
CA ARG A 12 5.37 1.15 33.55
C ARG A 12 6.53 0.17 33.61
N TRP A 13 6.51 -0.86 32.78
CA TRP A 13 7.58 -1.83 32.69
C TRP A 13 8.88 -1.18 32.23
N THR A 14 8.87 -0.31 31.22
CA THR A 14 10.06 0.42 30.76
C THR A 14 10.70 1.18 31.92
N LYS A 15 9.91 1.97 32.66
CA LYS A 15 10.41 2.72 33.83
C LYS A 15 10.95 1.78 34.91
N ALA A 16 10.22 0.71 35.23
CA ALA A 16 10.61 -0.25 36.26
C ALA A 16 11.92 -0.98 35.89
N MET A 17 12.05 -1.42 34.63
CA MET A 17 13.25 -2.10 34.14
C MET A 17 14.46 -1.16 34.15
N THR A 18 14.31 0.10 33.73
CA THR A 18 15.39 1.09 33.80
C THR A 18 15.83 1.33 35.25
N VAL A 19 14.89 1.56 36.18
CA VAL A 19 15.23 1.77 37.60
C VAL A 19 15.89 0.51 38.19
N ALA A 20 15.36 -0.67 37.87
CA ALA A 20 15.90 -1.93 38.37
C ALA A 20 17.35 -2.13 37.94
N LEU A 21 17.66 -1.95 36.65
CA LEU A 21 19.01 -2.13 36.13
C LEU A 21 19.97 -1.05 36.64
N TRP A 22 19.65 0.21 36.40
CA TRP A 22 20.60 1.31 36.58
C TRP A 22 20.80 1.69 38.05
N ILE A 23 19.79 1.48 38.90
CA ILE A 23 19.83 1.90 40.30
C ILE A 23 19.92 0.67 41.20
N LEU A 24 18.93 -0.22 41.16
CA LEU A 24 18.81 -1.28 42.16
C LEU A 24 19.92 -2.33 42.00
N PHE A 25 20.01 -2.97 40.85
CA PHE A 25 20.98 -4.04 40.60
C PHE A 25 22.42 -3.52 40.62
N SER A 26 22.68 -2.34 40.02
CA SER A 26 24.01 -1.72 40.09
C SER A 26 24.41 -1.32 41.51
N SER A 27 23.47 -0.87 42.35
CA SER A 27 23.77 -0.57 43.76
C SER A 27 24.01 -1.84 44.58
N GLU A 28 23.20 -2.89 44.36
CA GLU A 28 23.41 -4.18 45.00
C GLU A 28 24.78 -4.75 44.63
N ARG A 29 25.15 -4.74 43.35
CA ARG A 29 26.46 -5.23 42.91
C ARG A 29 27.61 -4.55 43.67
N ARG A 30 27.55 -3.22 43.78
CA ARG A 30 28.53 -2.42 44.53
C ARG A 30 28.53 -2.73 46.02
N LEU A 31 27.38 -3.06 46.61
CA LEU A 31 27.28 -3.45 48.01
C LEU A 31 27.93 -4.82 48.24
N TYR A 32 27.62 -5.81 47.40
CA TYR A 32 28.22 -7.14 47.46
C TYR A 32 29.74 -7.10 47.29
N ASP A 33 30.25 -6.32 46.33
CA ASP A 33 31.70 -6.15 46.12
C ASP A 33 32.41 -5.57 47.36
N ARG A 34 31.72 -4.72 48.13
CA ARG A 34 32.25 -4.12 49.36
C ARG A 34 32.17 -5.08 50.56
N VAL A 35 31.04 -5.77 50.73
CA VAL A 35 30.80 -6.66 51.88
C VAL A 35 31.67 -7.92 51.78
N PHE A 36 31.80 -8.48 50.57
CA PHE A 36 32.53 -9.70 50.29
C PHE A 36 33.93 -9.42 49.71
N PHE A 37 34.55 -8.31 50.09
CA PHE A 37 35.87 -7.93 49.60
C PHE A 37 36.88 -9.08 49.76
N GLY A 38 37.51 -9.49 48.66
CA GLY A 38 38.43 -10.64 48.61
C GLY A 38 37.77 -12.00 48.35
N PHE A 39 36.43 -12.09 48.30
CA PHE A 39 35.66 -13.33 48.09
C PHE A 39 34.67 -13.18 46.91
N SER A 40 35.19 -12.88 45.71
CA SER A 40 34.38 -12.57 44.52
C SER A 40 33.38 -13.67 44.12
N SER A 41 33.74 -14.96 44.26
CA SER A 41 32.82 -16.07 43.98
C SER A 41 31.59 -16.07 44.90
N ALA A 42 31.77 -15.80 46.19
CA ALA A 42 30.67 -15.75 47.15
C ALA A 42 29.81 -14.49 46.94
N ALA A 43 30.44 -13.36 46.61
CA ALA A 43 29.75 -12.11 46.24
C ALA A 43 28.83 -12.32 45.03
N ASN A 44 29.37 -12.89 43.95
CA ASN A 44 28.65 -13.12 42.69
C ASN A 44 27.48 -14.11 42.86
N LEU A 45 27.69 -15.22 43.58
CA LEU A 45 26.64 -16.19 43.85
C LEU A 45 25.50 -15.56 44.67
N SER A 46 25.84 -14.80 45.71
CA SER A 46 24.86 -14.15 46.58
C SER A 46 24.07 -13.07 45.85
N PHE A 47 24.75 -12.26 45.04
CA PHE A 47 24.12 -11.26 44.17
C PHE A 47 23.12 -11.89 43.20
N MET A 48 23.52 -12.99 42.54
CA MET A 48 22.68 -13.72 41.60
C MET A 48 21.41 -14.24 42.29
N GLU A 49 21.52 -14.91 43.43
CA GLU A 49 20.36 -15.46 44.16
C GLU A 49 19.36 -14.37 44.56
N VAL A 50 19.82 -13.19 44.98
CA VAL A 50 18.95 -12.06 45.35
C VAL A 50 18.27 -11.43 44.14
N CYS A 51 19.00 -11.21 43.05
CA CYS A 51 18.45 -10.50 41.89
C CYS A 51 17.60 -11.41 40.98
N ARG A 52 17.85 -12.73 40.99
CA ARG A 52 17.25 -13.70 40.06
C ARG A 52 15.73 -13.62 39.99
N GLY A 53 15.05 -13.61 41.14
CA GLY A 53 13.59 -13.60 41.19
C GLY A 53 12.98 -12.36 40.53
N SER A 54 13.51 -11.18 40.87
CA SER A 54 13.06 -9.90 40.31
C SER A 54 13.39 -9.78 38.82
N THR A 55 14.57 -10.23 38.40
CA THR A 55 14.96 -10.26 36.99
C THR A 55 14.01 -11.13 36.18
N ILE A 56 13.74 -12.37 36.62
CA ILE A 56 12.82 -13.28 35.92
C ILE A 56 11.42 -12.67 35.81
N GLN A 57 10.92 -12.00 36.85
CA GLN A 57 9.61 -11.33 36.77
C GLN A 57 9.57 -10.21 35.73
N LEU A 58 10.61 -9.37 35.67
CA LEU A 58 10.72 -8.32 34.66
C LEU A 58 10.80 -8.91 33.24
N LEU A 59 11.51 -10.02 33.06
CA LEU A 59 11.65 -10.70 31.78
C LEU A 59 10.38 -11.43 31.35
N ASN A 60 9.66 -12.07 32.27
CA ASN A 60 8.40 -12.75 32.00
C ASN A 60 7.33 -11.81 31.42
N PHE A 61 7.33 -10.53 31.80
CA PHE A 61 6.44 -9.54 31.20
C PHE A 61 6.74 -9.37 29.70
N VAL A 62 8.02 -9.20 29.36
CA VAL A 62 8.46 -9.05 27.97
C VAL A 62 8.17 -10.32 27.17
N ASP A 63 8.41 -11.48 27.78
CA ASP A 63 8.14 -12.76 27.15
C ASP A 63 6.64 -12.91 26.82
N ALA A 64 5.76 -12.54 27.75
CA ALA A 64 4.32 -12.52 27.53
C ALA A 64 3.92 -11.57 26.39
N VAL A 65 4.61 -10.42 26.21
CA VAL A 65 4.41 -9.53 25.06
C VAL A 65 4.75 -10.25 23.75
N GLY A 66 5.88 -10.96 23.70
CA GLY A 66 6.33 -11.72 22.53
C GLY A 66 5.46 -12.93 22.18
N ILE A 67 4.85 -13.59 23.17
CA ILE A 67 3.94 -14.74 22.98
C ILE A 67 2.52 -14.30 22.59
N GLY A 68 2.13 -13.07 22.90
CA GLY A 68 0.77 -12.60 22.65
C GLY A 68 0.36 -12.53 21.17
N SER A 69 -0.89 -12.11 20.93
CA SER A 69 -1.48 -11.89 19.60
C SER A 69 -0.53 -11.20 18.61
N ARG A 70 -0.49 -11.69 17.37
CA ARG A 70 0.32 -11.13 16.28
C ARG A 70 -0.47 -10.17 15.38
N SER A 71 -1.46 -9.46 15.93
CA SER A 71 -2.25 -8.53 15.12
C SER A 71 -1.43 -7.31 14.68
N PRO A 72 -1.66 -6.77 13.45
CA PRO A 72 -0.92 -5.62 12.92
C PRO A 72 -0.88 -4.41 13.86
N GLU A 73 -1.97 -4.14 14.57
CA GLU A 73 -2.12 -2.97 15.45
C GLU A 73 -1.08 -2.99 16.60
N ARG A 74 -0.53 -4.16 16.94
CA ARG A 74 0.42 -4.31 18.04
C ARG A 74 1.86 -3.98 17.69
N LEU A 75 2.19 -3.85 16.40
CA LEU A 75 3.57 -3.77 15.92
C LEU A 75 4.37 -2.70 16.65
N PHE A 76 3.85 -1.48 16.74
CA PHE A 76 4.59 -0.35 17.30
C PHE A 76 4.95 -0.55 18.79
N LYS A 77 4.05 -1.13 19.59
CA LYS A 77 4.36 -1.41 21.00
C LYS A 77 5.31 -2.57 21.18
N VAL A 78 5.24 -3.58 20.33
CA VAL A 78 6.23 -4.68 20.34
C VAL A 78 7.61 -4.14 19.93
N LEU A 79 7.66 -3.21 18.96
CA LEU A 79 8.88 -2.49 18.60
C LEU A 79 9.41 -1.66 19.78
N ASP A 80 8.57 -0.88 20.47
CA ASP A 80 8.98 -0.09 21.64
C ASP A 80 9.66 -0.98 22.71
N VAL A 81 9.10 -2.17 22.98
CA VAL A 81 9.67 -3.14 23.93
C VAL A 81 10.96 -3.76 23.40
N PHE A 82 11.01 -4.11 22.11
CA PHE A 82 12.22 -4.63 21.45
C PHE A 82 13.38 -3.64 21.52
N GLU A 83 13.11 -2.37 21.23
CA GLU A 83 14.07 -1.26 21.29
C GLU A 83 14.52 -1.01 22.73
N THR A 84 13.58 -0.95 23.68
CA THR A 84 13.90 -0.79 25.10
C THR A 84 14.83 -1.90 25.60
N LEU A 85 14.52 -3.17 25.28
CA LEU A 85 15.34 -4.30 25.73
C LEU A 85 16.71 -4.31 25.04
N ARG A 86 16.78 -3.95 23.75
CA ARG A 86 18.06 -3.76 23.02
C ARG A 86 18.93 -2.71 23.70
N ASP A 87 18.36 -1.56 24.02
CA ASP A 87 19.10 -0.42 24.55
C ASP A 87 19.57 -0.67 26.00
N LEU A 88 18.85 -1.50 26.75
CA LEU A 88 19.22 -1.93 28.10
C LEU A 88 20.18 -3.13 28.14
N MET A 89 20.37 -3.83 27.01
CA MET A 89 21.22 -5.03 26.89
C MET A 89 22.65 -4.81 27.41
N PRO A 90 23.38 -3.72 27.04
CA PRO A 90 24.77 -3.55 27.46
C PRO A 90 24.91 -3.36 28.98
N GLU A 91 23.98 -2.62 29.60
CA GLU A 91 23.97 -2.43 31.05
C GLU A 91 23.61 -3.75 31.76
N PHE A 92 22.66 -4.51 31.21
CA PHE A 92 22.33 -5.84 31.71
C PHE A 92 23.54 -6.76 31.69
N GLU A 93 24.30 -6.80 30.59
CA GLU A 93 25.51 -7.61 30.49
C GLU A 93 26.61 -7.16 31.47
N ALA A 94 26.75 -5.87 31.72
CA ALA A 94 27.71 -5.32 32.67
C ALA A 94 27.39 -5.74 34.12
N VAL A 95 26.13 -5.56 34.53
CA VAL A 95 25.64 -5.89 35.88
C VAL A 95 25.67 -7.39 36.14
N PHE A 96 25.30 -8.20 35.16
CA PHE A 96 25.21 -9.67 35.24
C PHE A 96 26.39 -10.38 34.56
N SER A 97 27.60 -9.81 34.66
CA SER A 97 28.79 -10.25 33.91
C SER A 97 29.39 -11.59 34.36
N ASP A 98 29.12 -12.04 35.58
CA ASP A 98 29.72 -13.24 36.15
C ASP A 98 29.13 -14.56 35.60
N GLN A 99 29.84 -15.67 35.87
CA GLN A 99 29.46 -17.00 35.40
C GLN A 99 28.13 -17.52 35.96
N TYR A 100 27.73 -17.10 37.17
CA TYR A 100 26.49 -17.57 37.80
C TYR A 100 25.28 -16.93 37.14
N CYS A 101 25.43 -15.73 36.58
CA CYS A 101 24.39 -15.01 35.85
C CYS A 101 24.27 -15.39 34.36
N LEU A 102 25.03 -16.38 33.88
CA LEU A 102 25.02 -16.80 32.47
C LEU A 102 23.61 -17.19 31.98
N LEU A 103 22.82 -17.88 32.82
CA LEU A 103 21.46 -18.28 32.46
C LEU A 103 20.55 -17.06 32.24
N LEU A 104 20.64 -16.04 33.09
CA LEU A 104 19.84 -14.81 32.96
C LEU A 104 20.21 -14.01 31.71
N ARG A 105 21.51 -13.94 31.37
CA ARG A 105 21.96 -13.32 30.12
C ARG A 105 21.41 -14.04 28.89
N ASN A 106 21.51 -15.37 28.88
CA ASN A 106 20.95 -16.18 27.79
C ASN A 106 19.43 -16.03 27.67
N GLU A 107 18.73 -15.93 28.81
CA GLU A 107 17.28 -15.74 28.86
C GLU A 107 16.87 -14.39 28.25
N VAL A 108 17.54 -13.30 28.62
CA VAL A 108 17.33 -11.96 28.03
C VAL A 108 17.48 -11.97 26.51
N VAL A 109 18.55 -12.58 26.00
CA VAL A 109 18.81 -12.68 24.55
C VAL A 109 17.74 -13.54 23.87
N THR A 110 17.31 -14.63 24.52
CA THR A 110 16.24 -15.50 24.00
C THR A 110 14.91 -14.77 23.88
N ILE A 111 14.52 -14.02 24.91
CA ILE A 111 13.28 -13.24 24.92
C ILE A 111 13.34 -12.13 23.87
N TRP A 112 14.47 -11.46 23.74
CA TRP A 112 14.65 -10.44 22.73
C TRP A 112 14.55 -10.99 21.29
N ARG A 113 15.14 -12.16 21.01
CA ARG A 113 14.95 -12.87 19.74
C ARG A 113 13.49 -13.23 19.49
N ARG A 114 12.76 -13.67 20.53
CA ARG A 114 11.33 -13.99 20.45
C ARG A 114 10.47 -12.76 20.16
N LEU A 115 10.84 -11.57 20.63
CA LEU A 115 10.21 -10.32 20.19
C LEU A 115 10.45 -10.05 18.70
N GLY A 116 11.66 -10.31 18.20
CA GLY A 116 11.95 -10.26 16.77
C GLY A 116 11.08 -11.22 15.95
N GLU A 117 10.91 -12.46 16.41
CA GLU A 117 9.95 -13.41 15.83
C GLU A 117 8.50 -12.93 15.92
N ALA A 118 8.13 -12.22 17.00
CA ALA A 118 6.83 -11.60 17.13
C ALA A 118 6.57 -10.55 16.06
N ILE A 119 7.54 -9.66 15.84
CA ILE A 119 7.48 -8.64 14.78
C ILE A 119 7.33 -9.28 13.40
N ARG A 120 8.14 -10.30 13.07
CA ARG A 120 8.01 -11.02 11.78
C ARG A 120 6.64 -11.71 11.65
N GLY A 121 6.14 -12.31 12.73
CA GLY A 121 4.81 -12.92 12.77
C GLY A 121 3.68 -11.90 12.56
N ILE A 122 3.85 -10.65 13.01
CA ILE A 122 2.87 -9.58 12.77
C ILE A 122 2.79 -9.22 11.28
N PHE A 123 3.94 -9.14 10.58
CA PHE A 123 3.93 -8.95 9.12
C PHE A 123 3.28 -10.13 8.39
N MET A 124 3.50 -11.36 8.85
CA MET A 124 2.84 -12.55 8.30
C MET A 124 1.32 -12.47 8.46
N GLU A 125 0.81 -11.98 9.60
CA GLU A 125 -0.61 -11.75 9.79
C GLU A 125 -1.16 -10.61 8.92
N LEU A 126 -0.39 -9.54 8.69
CA LEU A 126 -0.74 -8.51 7.70
C LEU A 126 -0.87 -9.12 6.30
N GLU A 127 0.05 -9.98 5.88
CA GLU A 127 -0.07 -10.69 4.60
C GLU A 127 -1.32 -11.58 4.56
N ASN A 128 -1.59 -12.32 5.62
CA ASN A 128 -2.79 -13.15 5.72
C ASN A 128 -4.07 -12.33 5.63
N LEU A 129 -4.09 -11.14 6.25
CA LEU A 129 -5.18 -10.18 6.16
C LEU A 129 -5.40 -9.76 4.70
N ILE A 130 -4.34 -9.41 3.96
CA ILE A 130 -4.45 -9.02 2.55
C ILE A 130 -4.92 -10.20 1.70
N ARG A 131 -4.37 -11.42 1.88
CA ARG A 131 -4.78 -12.63 1.16
C ARG A 131 -6.27 -12.95 1.34
N ARG A 132 -6.76 -12.81 2.57
CA ARG A 132 -8.11 -13.19 2.96
C ARG A 132 -9.14 -12.06 2.73
N ASP A 133 -8.69 -10.85 2.39
CA ASP A 133 -9.57 -9.73 2.11
C ASP A 133 -10.47 -10.04 0.90
N PRO A 134 -11.78 -10.22 1.09
CA PRO A 134 -12.62 -10.84 0.10
C PRO A 134 -13.10 -9.85 -0.97
N ALA A 135 -13.32 -10.35 -2.19
CA ALA A 135 -13.84 -9.60 -3.33
C ALA A 135 -15.39 -9.50 -3.29
N LYS A 136 -15.97 -8.98 -2.19
CA LYS A 136 -17.42 -9.04 -1.96
C LYS A 136 -18.22 -7.91 -2.62
N SER A 137 -17.65 -6.73 -2.76
CA SER A 137 -18.36 -5.56 -3.30
C SER A 137 -17.44 -4.68 -4.13
N GLU A 138 -17.96 -4.19 -5.25
CA GLU A 138 -17.33 -3.14 -6.04
C GLU A 138 -17.21 -1.87 -5.21
N VAL A 139 -16.09 -1.15 -5.37
CA VAL A 139 -15.98 0.21 -4.85
C VAL A 139 -16.75 1.09 -5.82
N PRO A 140 -17.72 1.90 -5.35
CA PRO A 140 -18.44 2.82 -6.22
C PRO A 140 -17.48 3.64 -7.09
N ASP A 141 -17.84 3.79 -8.36
CA ASP A 141 -17.17 4.66 -9.32
C ASP A 141 -15.70 4.31 -9.61
N GLY A 142 -15.26 3.09 -9.24
CA GLY A 142 -13.89 2.63 -9.41
C GLY A 142 -12.90 3.30 -8.45
N GLY A 143 -13.36 3.80 -7.30
CA GLY A 143 -12.56 4.56 -6.35
C GLY A 143 -11.43 3.77 -5.64
N LEU A 144 -10.79 4.44 -4.69
CA LEU A 144 -9.73 3.87 -3.85
C LEU A 144 -10.30 2.78 -2.93
N HIS A 145 -9.70 1.59 -2.93
CA HIS A 145 -10.12 0.50 -2.04
C HIS A 145 -9.64 0.73 -0.59
N PRO A 146 -10.47 0.45 0.44
CA PRO A 146 -10.06 0.58 1.84
C PRO A 146 -8.78 -0.19 2.19
N ILE A 147 -8.62 -1.42 1.68
CA ILE A 147 -7.40 -2.23 1.90
C ILE A 147 -6.14 -1.51 1.44
N THR A 148 -6.18 -0.84 0.29
CA THR A 148 -5.06 -0.06 -0.24
C THR A 148 -4.68 1.06 0.71
N ARG A 149 -5.69 1.78 1.23
CA ARG A 149 -5.46 2.86 2.19
C ARG A 149 -4.87 2.34 3.50
N TYR A 150 -5.42 1.26 4.01
CA TYR A 150 -4.96 0.62 5.25
C TYR A 150 -3.50 0.16 5.14
N VAL A 151 -3.19 -0.69 4.15
CA VAL A 151 -1.85 -1.25 3.96
C VAL A 151 -0.83 -0.15 3.72
N MET A 152 -1.10 0.81 2.82
CA MET A 152 -0.12 1.86 2.53
C MET A 152 0.12 2.79 3.72
N ASN A 153 -0.90 3.09 4.53
CA ASN A 153 -0.71 3.88 5.73
C ASN A 153 0.07 3.11 6.80
N TYR A 154 -0.23 1.82 6.94
CA TYR A 154 0.49 0.93 7.84
C TYR A 154 1.97 0.85 7.48
N LEU A 155 2.30 0.49 6.24
CA LEU A 155 3.69 0.40 5.77
C LEU A 155 4.44 1.73 5.91
N ARG A 156 3.78 2.85 5.60
CA ARG A 156 4.36 4.19 5.80
C ARG A 156 4.67 4.47 7.27
N ALA A 157 3.80 4.09 8.19
CA ALA A 157 4.03 4.28 9.63
C ALA A 157 5.15 3.37 10.13
N THR A 158 5.17 2.12 9.69
CA THR A 158 6.19 1.12 9.99
C THR A 158 7.59 1.55 9.55
N CYS A 159 7.72 2.25 8.42
CA CYS A 159 9.00 2.81 7.99
C CYS A 159 9.63 3.82 8.97
N ARG A 160 8.88 4.39 9.92
CA ARG A 160 9.49 5.25 10.96
C ARG A 160 10.45 4.48 11.87
N SER A 161 10.24 3.17 12.03
CA SER A 161 11.09 2.27 12.81
C SER A 161 11.98 1.42 11.90
N ARG A 162 12.37 1.95 10.71
CA ARG A 162 13.12 1.21 9.69
C ARG A 162 14.38 0.55 10.24
N GLN A 163 15.20 1.27 11.00
CA GLN A 163 16.48 0.75 11.51
C GLN A 163 16.27 -0.49 12.40
N THR A 164 15.31 -0.40 13.32
CA THR A 164 14.92 -1.53 14.18
C THR A 164 14.37 -2.70 13.37
N LEU A 165 13.59 -2.44 12.32
CA LEU A 165 13.08 -3.49 11.46
C LEU A 165 14.18 -4.14 10.61
N GLU A 166 15.12 -3.37 10.08
CA GLU A 166 16.29 -3.92 9.38
C GLU A 166 17.10 -4.81 10.32
N GLN A 167 17.28 -4.42 11.58
CA GLN A 167 17.90 -5.24 12.61
C GLN A 167 17.14 -6.56 12.82
N VAL A 168 15.82 -6.50 13.00
CA VAL A 168 14.96 -7.69 13.14
C VAL A 168 15.10 -8.61 11.92
N TYR A 169 15.16 -8.09 10.70
CA TYR A 169 15.28 -8.94 9.50
C TYR A 169 16.72 -9.41 9.22
N ASN A 170 17.75 -8.77 9.79
CA ASN A 170 19.15 -9.18 9.65
C ASN A 170 19.62 -10.17 10.72
N GLU A 171 19.02 -10.20 11.92
CA GLU A 171 19.43 -11.10 13.00
C GLU A 171 19.06 -12.58 12.79
N SER A 172 18.24 -12.87 11.78
CA SER A 172 17.91 -14.23 11.36
C SER A 172 18.97 -14.89 10.46
N ILE A 173 20.14 -14.28 10.28
CA ILE A 173 21.23 -14.80 9.42
C ILE A 173 21.89 -16.06 9.99
N ASP A 174 21.67 -16.41 11.27
CA ASP A 174 22.27 -17.59 11.90
C ASP A 174 21.51 -18.90 11.61
N ASP A 175 20.42 -18.86 10.85
CA ASP A 175 19.66 -20.06 10.48
C ASP A 175 19.57 -20.21 8.96
N ARG A 176 19.78 -21.44 8.47
CA ARG A 176 19.88 -21.79 7.04
C ARG A 176 18.55 -21.69 6.27
N THR A 177 17.61 -20.91 6.77
CA THR A 177 16.37 -20.57 6.08
C THR A 177 16.47 -19.13 5.61
N SER A 178 16.29 -18.94 4.31
CA SER A 178 16.35 -17.66 3.61
C SER A 178 15.48 -16.59 4.28
N SER A 179 16.02 -15.84 5.24
CA SER A 179 15.35 -14.67 5.78
C SER A 179 15.43 -13.56 4.74
N SER A 180 14.27 -13.14 4.26
CA SER A 180 14.13 -12.02 3.33
C SER A 180 14.57 -10.74 4.04
N SER A 181 15.32 -9.86 3.37
CA SER A 181 15.58 -8.52 3.90
C SER A 181 14.27 -7.74 4.09
N LEU A 182 14.30 -6.67 4.89
CA LEU A 182 13.14 -5.78 5.05
C LEU A 182 12.63 -5.28 3.68
N SER A 183 13.53 -4.96 2.75
CA SER A 183 13.15 -4.54 1.39
C SER A 183 12.39 -5.62 0.61
N VAL A 184 12.81 -6.88 0.71
CA VAL A 184 12.12 -8.02 0.09
C VAL A 184 10.75 -8.23 0.74
N GLN A 185 10.67 -8.11 2.07
CA GLN A 185 9.41 -8.19 2.80
C GLN A 185 8.42 -7.10 2.35
N MET A 186 8.88 -5.85 2.25
CA MET A 186 8.05 -4.74 1.79
C MET A 186 7.61 -4.95 0.34
N ALA A 187 8.52 -5.36 -0.55
CA ALA A 187 8.18 -5.65 -1.94
C ALA A 187 7.12 -6.76 -2.05
N TRP A 188 7.23 -7.82 -1.26
CA TRP A 188 6.27 -8.91 -1.22
C TRP A 188 4.87 -8.47 -0.78
N ILE A 189 4.76 -7.65 0.27
CA ILE A 189 3.46 -7.11 0.72
C ILE A 189 2.83 -6.24 -0.39
N MET A 190 3.65 -5.49 -1.13
CA MET A 190 3.18 -4.64 -2.24
C MET A 190 2.66 -5.48 -3.41
N GLU A 191 3.38 -6.55 -3.78
CA GLU A 191 2.93 -7.49 -4.81
C GLU A 191 1.64 -8.21 -4.40
N LEU A 192 1.54 -8.59 -3.12
CA LEU A 192 0.36 -9.23 -2.57
C LEU A 192 -0.87 -8.30 -2.60
N LEU A 193 -0.69 -7.03 -2.22
CA LEU A 193 -1.73 -6.01 -2.31
C LEU A 193 -2.16 -5.82 -3.78
N GLU A 194 -1.21 -5.73 -4.70
CA GLU A 194 -1.52 -5.56 -6.12
C GLU A 194 -2.31 -6.75 -6.68
N SER A 195 -1.86 -7.98 -6.43
CA SER A 195 -2.56 -9.20 -6.85
C SER A 195 -3.97 -9.29 -6.27
N ASN A 196 -4.13 -8.92 -5.00
CA ASN A 196 -5.44 -8.84 -4.37
C ASN A 196 -6.37 -7.81 -5.05
N LEU A 197 -5.83 -6.64 -5.43
CA LEU A 197 -6.57 -5.61 -6.16
C LEU A 197 -6.93 -6.07 -7.59
N GLU A 198 -6.04 -6.80 -8.26
CA GLU A 198 -6.34 -7.37 -9.57
C GLU A 198 -7.53 -8.33 -9.51
N VAL A 199 -7.59 -9.20 -8.50
CA VAL A 199 -8.74 -10.09 -8.27
C VAL A 199 -10.02 -9.27 -8.04
N LYS A 200 -9.95 -8.23 -7.21
CA LYS A 200 -11.10 -7.34 -6.95
C LYS A 200 -11.54 -6.53 -8.16
N SER A 201 -10.61 -6.16 -9.04
CA SER A 201 -10.93 -5.44 -10.27
C SER A 201 -11.82 -6.28 -11.21
N ARG A 202 -11.81 -7.62 -11.08
CA ARG A 202 -12.62 -8.52 -11.92
C ARG A 202 -14.09 -8.59 -11.50
N ILE A 203 -14.47 -7.98 -10.37
CA ILE A 203 -15.88 -7.91 -9.96
C ILE A 203 -16.65 -6.98 -10.90
N TYR A 204 -16.03 -5.88 -11.33
CA TYR A 204 -16.66 -4.89 -12.21
C TYR A 204 -17.07 -5.52 -13.54
N ARG A 205 -18.31 -5.27 -13.94
CA ARG A 205 -18.85 -5.73 -15.23
C ARG A 205 -18.21 -5.05 -16.44
N ASP A 206 -17.84 -3.78 -16.29
CA ASP A 206 -17.22 -2.99 -17.36
C ASP A 206 -15.68 -3.08 -17.27
N PRO A 207 -14.99 -3.67 -18.28
CA PRO A 207 -13.52 -3.76 -18.30
C PRO A 207 -12.80 -2.40 -18.25
N ALA A 208 -13.43 -1.34 -18.74
CA ALA A 208 -12.88 0.01 -18.64
C ALA A 208 -12.96 0.54 -17.21
N LEU A 209 -14.00 0.19 -16.44
CA LEU A 209 -14.09 0.51 -15.02
C LEU A 209 -13.08 -0.28 -14.19
N CYS A 210 -12.80 -1.54 -14.54
CA CYS A 210 -11.69 -2.30 -13.94
C CYS A 210 -10.36 -1.53 -14.08
N SER A 211 -10.12 -0.95 -15.25
CA SER A 211 -8.90 -0.18 -15.53
C SER A 211 -8.85 1.12 -14.71
N VAL A 212 -9.98 1.82 -14.56
CA VAL A 212 -10.08 3.01 -13.69
C VAL A 212 -9.79 2.68 -12.23
N PHE A 213 -10.35 1.57 -11.73
CA PHE A 213 -10.06 1.07 -10.39
C PHE A 213 -8.57 0.80 -10.18
N MET A 214 -7.92 0.10 -11.13
CA MET A 214 -6.49 -0.18 -11.04
C MET A 214 -5.63 1.09 -11.14
N MET A 215 -6.01 2.07 -11.96
CA MET A 215 -5.33 3.37 -12.03
C MET A 215 -5.41 4.14 -10.69
N ASN A 216 -6.59 4.23 -10.09
CA ASN A 216 -6.79 4.93 -8.82
C ASN A 216 -5.96 4.33 -7.68
N ASN A 217 -6.03 3.00 -7.52
CA ASN A 217 -5.30 2.32 -6.46
C ASN A 217 -3.79 2.33 -6.73
N GLY A 218 -3.37 2.02 -7.95
CA GLY A 218 -1.95 1.97 -8.29
C GLY A 218 -1.26 3.34 -8.21
N LYS A 219 -1.91 4.42 -8.66
CA LYS A 219 -1.36 5.78 -8.56
C LYS A 219 -1.23 6.22 -7.09
N TYR A 220 -2.23 5.89 -6.26
CA TYR A 220 -2.17 6.13 -4.81
C TYR A 220 -1.00 5.39 -4.15
N ILE A 221 -0.80 4.10 -4.50
CA ILE A 221 0.34 3.31 -4.00
C ILE A 221 1.66 3.97 -4.40
N ILE A 222 1.84 4.32 -5.68
CA ILE A 222 3.06 4.98 -6.17
C ILE A 222 3.33 6.28 -5.42
N GLN A 223 2.31 7.11 -5.21
CA GLN A 223 2.46 8.37 -4.48
C GLN A 223 2.89 8.14 -3.03
N LYS A 224 2.26 7.18 -2.34
CA LYS A 224 2.65 6.83 -0.97
C LYS A 224 4.08 6.29 -0.85
N VAL A 225 4.54 5.55 -1.85
CA VAL A 225 5.94 5.10 -1.92
C VAL A 225 6.90 6.27 -2.11
N LYS A 226 6.58 7.21 -3.01
CA LYS A 226 7.40 8.41 -3.25
C LYS A 226 7.45 9.34 -2.04
N ASP A 227 6.36 9.43 -1.29
CA ASP A 227 6.22 10.34 -0.14
C ASP A 227 6.72 9.71 1.19
N SER A 228 7.44 8.59 1.15
CA SER A 228 7.94 7.89 2.34
C SER A 228 9.25 7.16 2.09
N GLU A 229 9.87 6.65 3.17
CA GLU A 229 11.09 5.84 3.07
C GLU A 229 10.88 4.50 2.35
N LEU A 230 9.64 4.12 2.05
CA LEU A 230 9.35 2.99 1.16
C LEU A 230 10.02 3.15 -0.20
N GLY A 231 10.14 4.39 -0.71
CA GLY A 231 10.86 4.66 -1.96
C GLY A 231 12.32 4.24 -1.89
N LEU A 232 12.98 4.43 -0.75
CA LEU A 232 14.38 4.02 -0.54
C LEU A 232 14.52 2.50 -0.43
N LEU A 233 13.54 1.82 0.17
CA LEU A 233 13.53 0.36 0.33
C LEU A 233 13.23 -0.38 -0.98
N LEU A 234 12.33 0.17 -1.81
CA LEU A 234 11.88 -0.46 -3.05
C LEU A 234 12.72 -0.04 -4.27
N GLY A 235 13.28 1.16 -4.26
CA GLY A 235 14.12 1.70 -5.33
C GLY A 235 13.35 2.25 -6.53
N ASP A 236 14.06 3.04 -7.35
CA ASP A 236 13.50 3.73 -8.51
C ASP A 236 12.98 2.79 -9.60
N ASP A 237 13.58 1.60 -9.74
CA ASP A 237 13.14 0.58 -10.68
C ASP A 237 11.73 0.08 -10.37
N TRP A 238 11.41 -0.10 -9.09
CA TRP A 238 10.08 -0.47 -8.65
C TRP A 238 9.07 0.63 -9.04
N ILE A 239 9.40 1.90 -8.80
CA ILE A 239 8.55 3.06 -9.13
C ILE A 239 8.33 3.14 -10.65
N ARG A 240 9.39 2.95 -11.44
CA ARG A 240 9.33 2.96 -12.91
C ARG A 240 8.45 1.83 -13.44
N LYS A 241 8.60 0.61 -12.93
CA LYS A 241 7.79 -0.56 -13.28
C LYS A 241 6.30 -0.31 -13.01
N HIS A 242 5.96 0.19 -11.83
CA HIS A 242 4.56 0.45 -11.48
C HIS A 242 3.96 1.63 -12.24
N THR A 243 4.76 2.67 -12.52
CA THR A 243 4.33 3.77 -13.39
C THR A 243 4.01 3.28 -14.81
N ALA A 244 4.79 2.34 -15.35
CA ALA A 244 4.49 1.70 -16.63
C ALA A 244 3.18 0.89 -16.60
N LYS A 245 2.88 0.20 -15.49
CA LYS A 245 1.58 -0.47 -15.30
C LYS A 245 0.40 0.51 -15.33
N ILE A 246 0.52 1.69 -14.71
CA ILE A 246 -0.52 2.73 -14.78
C ILE A 246 -0.79 3.14 -16.23
N ARG A 247 0.27 3.37 -17.01
CA ARG A 247 0.14 3.66 -18.46
C ARG A 247 -0.53 2.52 -19.22
N GLN A 248 -0.22 1.27 -18.89
CA GLN A 248 -0.90 0.12 -19.47
C GLN A 248 -2.40 0.10 -19.13
N TYR A 249 -2.80 0.46 -17.91
CA TYR A 249 -4.21 0.59 -17.56
C TYR A 249 -4.89 1.76 -18.28
N GLN A 250 -4.21 2.88 -18.52
CA GLN A 250 -4.73 3.97 -19.37
C GLN A 250 -5.03 3.48 -20.79
N VAL A 251 -4.10 2.73 -21.41
CA VAL A 251 -4.29 2.13 -22.74
C VAL A 251 -5.44 1.12 -22.75
N ASN A 252 -5.51 0.25 -21.73
CA ASN A 252 -6.58 -0.74 -21.60
C ASN A 252 -7.94 -0.07 -21.45
N TYR A 253 -8.04 0.99 -20.65
CA TYR A 253 -9.24 1.80 -20.51
C TYR A 253 -9.69 2.35 -21.88
N GLN A 254 -8.78 3.00 -22.62
CA GLN A 254 -9.11 3.57 -23.94
C GLN A 254 -9.61 2.51 -24.93
N ARG A 255 -8.93 1.35 -24.96
CA ARG A 255 -9.29 0.24 -25.84
C ARG A 255 -10.65 -0.35 -25.49
N SER A 256 -10.95 -0.53 -24.20
CA SER A 256 -12.20 -1.16 -23.75
C SER A 256 -13.40 -0.22 -23.74
N SER A 257 -13.18 1.11 -23.78
CA SER A 257 -14.26 2.10 -23.76
C SER A 257 -14.47 2.81 -25.10
N TRP A 258 -13.47 3.53 -25.60
CA TRP A 258 -13.61 4.44 -26.74
C TRP A 258 -13.42 3.77 -28.08
N ASN A 259 -12.78 2.59 -28.15
CA ASN A 259 -12.53 1.92 -29.42
C ASN A 259 -13.82 1.60 -30.18
N LYS A 260 -14.90 1.20 -29.48
CA LYS A 260 -16.22 0.99 -30.12
C LYS A 260 -16.78 2.26 -30.77
N VAL A 261 -16.51 3.43 -30.19
CA VAL A 261 -16.91 4.74 -30.73
C VAL A 261 -16.05 5.09 -31.95
N LEU A 262 -14.75 4.86 -31.85
CA LEU A 262 -13.78 5.20 -32.91
C LEU A 262 -13.92 4.32 -34.15
N VAL A 263 -14.17 3.01 -33.99
CA VAL A 263 -14.30 2.06 -35.10
C VAL A 263 -15.46 2.43 -36.04
N VAL A 264 -16.58 2.89 -35.49
CA VAL A 264 -17.75 3.32 -36.28
C VAL A 264 -17.39 4.43 -37.29
N LEU A 265 -16.48 5.33 -36.91
CA LEU A 265 -16.03 6.43 -37.77
C LEU A 265 -14.90 6.04 -38.74
N LYS A 266 -14.10 5.02 -38.40
CA LYS A 266 -12.92 4.57 -39.17
C LYS A 266 -13.23 3.52 -40.25
N ALA A 267 -14.41 2.92 -40.26
CA ALA A 267 -14.78 1.76 -41.09
C ALA A 267 -14.65 1.94 -42.62
N ASP A 268 -14.44 3.16 -43.14
CA ASP A 268 -14.20 3.37 -44.58
C ASP A 268 -12.80 3.00 -45.06
N ASN A 269 -11.80 2.93 -44.17
CA ASN A 269 -10.44 2.59 -44.59
C ASN A 269 -10.29 1.13 -45.07
N THR A 270 -11.31 0.30 -44.84
CA THR A 270 -11.30 -1.15 -45.14
C THR A 270 -12.13 -1.50 -46.38
N SER A 271 -12.91 -0.55 -46.92
CA SER A 271 -13.78 -0.76 -48.07
C SER A 271 -13.07 -0.38 -49.36
N LEU A 272 -12.98 -1.33 -50.31
CA LEU A 272 -12.49 -1.13 -51.68
C LEU A 272 -13.39 -0.22 -52.54
N ALA A 273 -14.56 0.20 -52.04
CA ALA A 273 -15.47 1.08 -52.77
C ALA A 273 -15.07 2.56 -52.64
N PRO A 274 -15.01 3.36 -53.73
CA PRO A 274 -14.32 4.65 -53.73
C PRO A 274 -14.99 5.76 -52.92
N ASN A 275 -16.25 5.59 -52.47
CA ASN A 275 -16.93 6.52 -51.58
C ASN A 275 -18.14 5.85 -50.91
N PRO A 276 -18.30 5.93 -49.57
CA PRO A 276 -19.51 5.45 -48.90
C PRO A 276 -20.73 6.28 -49.29
N SER A 277 -21.90 5.64 -49.41
CA SER A 277 -23.14 6.35 -49.70
C SER A 277 -23.53 7.30 -48.55
N LEU A 278 -24.22 8.40 -48.86
CA LEU A 278 -24.74 9.34 -47.85
C LEU A 278 -25.60 8.65 -46.77
N ASN A 279 -26.36 7.62 -47.16
CA ASN A 279 -27.19 6.86 -46.23
C ASN A 279 -26.33 6.05 -45.25
N THR A 280 -25.27 5.39 -45.74
CA THR A 280 -24.31 4.66 -44.92
C THR A 280 -23.60 5.59 -43.92
N MET A 281 -23.18 6.78 -44.37
CA MET A 281 -22.56 7.75 -43.46
C MET A 281 -23.55 8.29 -42.41
N ARG A 282 -24.81 8.51 -42.79
CA ARG A 282 -25.86 8.92 -41.84
C ARG A 282 -26.12 7.87 -40.77
N GLU A 283 -26.18 6.59 -41.14
CA GLU A 283 -26.34 5.48 -40.21
C GLU A 283 -25.18 5.39 -39.22
N ARG A 284 -23.94 5.53 -39.71
CA ARG A 284 -22.75 5.55 -38.84
C ARG A 284 -22.73 6.75 -37.89
N LEU A 285 -23.15 7.93 -38.34
CA LEU A 285 -23.25 9.09 -37.47
C LEU A 285 -24.28 8.86 -36.35
N LYS A 286 -25.40 8.20 -36.64
CA LYS A 286 -26.38 7.78 -35.61
C LYS A 286 -25.79 6.78 -34.62
N LEU A 287 -25.08 5.76 -35.10
CA LEU A 287 -24.41 4.78 -34.25
C LEU A 287 -23.31 5.41 -33.39
N PHE A 288 -22.54 6.33 -33.96
CA PHE A 288 -21.56 7.13 -33.23
C PHE A 288 -22.22 7.89 -32.09
N ASN A 289 -23.28 8.66 -32.37
CA ASN A 289 -23.99 9.44 -31.35
C ASN A 289 -24.51 8.56 -30.22
N LEU A 290 -25.06 7.38 -30.57
CA LEU A 290 -25.54 6.41 -29.58
C LEU A 290 -24.40 5.92 -28.68
N HIS A 291 -23.31 5.40 -29.25
CA HIS A 291 -22.19 4.87 -28.46
C HIS A 291 -21.45 5.95 -27.68
N PHE A 292 -21.34 7.16 -28.22
CA PHE A 292 -20.77 8.31 -27.55
C PHE A 292 -21.61 8.69 -26.32
N ASP A 293 -22.93 8.84 -26.47
CA ASP A 293 -23.83 9.16 -25.37
C ASP A 293 -23.84 8.09 -24.29
N GLU A 294 -23.87 6.81 -24.66
CA GLU A 294 -23.79 5.69 -23.72
C GLU A 294 -22.49 5.69 -22.93
N THR A 295 -21.36 5.93 -23.60
CA THR A 295 -20.04 5.95 -22.98
C THR A 295 -19.90 7.14 -22.05
N CYS A 296 -20.27 8.34 -22.48
CA CYS A 296 -20.27 9.53 -21.63
C CYS A 296 -21.20 9.36 -20.42
N ARG A 297 -22.40 8.81 -20.61
CA ARG A 297 -23.34 8.55 -19.51
C ARG A 297 -22.77 7.58 -18.49
N ALA A 298 -22.22 6.46 -18.95
CA ALA A 298 -21.61 5.47 -18.05
C ALA A 298 -20.43 6.07 -17.28
N GLN A 299 -19.54 6.78 -17.97
CA GLN A 299 -18.30 7.32 -17.39
C GLN A 299 -18.49 8.60 -16.59
N SER A 300 -19.64 9.26 -16.71
CA SER A 300 -19.97 10.46 -15.92
C SER A 300 -20.09 10.18 -14.42
N THR A 301 -20.36 8.93 -14.03
CA THR A 301 -20.38 8.55 -12.61
C THR A 301 -18.99 8.17 -12.09
N TRP A 302 -18.06 7.80 -12.98
CA TRP A 302 -16.74 7.29 -12.57
C TRP A 302 -15.89 8.41 -12.00
N PHE A 303 -14.95 8.06 -11.11
CA PHE A 303 -14.07 9.02 -10.48
C PHE A 303 -12.61 8.62 -10.63
N ILE A 304 -11.75 9.55 -11.07
CA ILE A 304 -10.30 9.37 -11.08
C ILE A 304 -9.71 10.28 -10.02
N VAL A 305 -9.09 9.71 -8.99
CA VAL A 305 -8.62 10.45 -7.81
C VAL A 305 -7.51 11.43 -8.18
N ASP A 306 -6.52 10.95 -8.92
CA ASP A 306 -5.32 11.71 -9.29
C ASP A 306 -5.60 12.64 -10.48
N GLU A 307 -5.32 13.93 -10.28
CA GLU A 307 -5.60 14.97 -11.27
C GLU A 307 -4.76 14.82 -12.54
N GLN A 308 -3.49 14.46 -12.42
CA GLN A 308 -2.61 14.27 -13.56
C GLN A 308 -3.11 13.12 -14.46
N VAL A 309 -3.41 11.96 -13.86
CA VAL A 309 -3.93 10.80 -14.61
C VAL A 309 -5.28 11.13 -15.25
N ARG A 310 -6.13 11.91 -14.55
CA ARG A 310 -7.43 12.34 -15.06
C ARG A 310 -7.26 13.22 -16.31
N GLU A 311 -6.37 14.19 -16.25
CA GLU A 311 -6.17 15.14 -17.34
C GLU A 311 -5.47 14.48 -18.54
N GLU A 312 -4.45 13.66 -18.31
CA GLU A 312 -3.80 12.86 -19.37
C GLU A 312 -4.82 12.01 -20.14
N LEU A 313 -5.77 11.38 -19.45
CA LEU A 313 -6.82 10.60 -20.08
C LEU A 313 -7.81 11.45 -20.88
N ARG A 314 -8.22 12.60 -20.34
CA ARG A 314 -9.14 13.52 -21.03
C ARG A 314 -8.51 14.07 -22.30
N ILE A 315 -7.27 14.55 -22.23
CA ILE A 315 -6.52 15.04 -23.39
C ILE A 315 -6.40 13.93 -24.43
N SER A 316 -5.91 12.74 -24.03
CA SER A 316 -5.67 11.65 -24.97
C SER A 316 -6.95 11.13 -25.65
N VAL A 317 -8.06 11.02 -24.90
CA VAL A 317 -9.37 10.66 -25.48
C VAL A 317 -9.91 11.78 -26.36
N GLY A 318 -9.85 13.03 -25.88
CA GLY A 318 -10.37 14.21 -26.55
C GLY A 318 -9.70 14.45 -27.89
N GLU A 319 -8.37 14.43 -27.94
CA GLU A 319 -7.59 14.60 -29.18
C GLU A 319 -7.89 13.50 -30.20
N ASN A 320 -7.84 12.23 -29.76
CA ASN A 320 -8.08 11.09 -30.66
C ASN A 320 -9.51 11.11 -31.22
N LEU A 321 -10.50 11.36 -30.36
CA LEU A 321 -11.90 11.41 -30.77
C LEU A 321 -12.18 12.60 -31.69
N SER A 322 -11.65 13.78 -31.36
CA SER A 322 -11.80 15.00 -32.16
C SER A 322 -11.17 14.84 -33.54
N GLN A 323 -9.96 14.28 -33.61
CA GLN A 323 -9.28 14.06 -34.89
C GLN A 323 -10.06 13.09 -35.79
N VAL A 324 -10.54 11.98 -35.24
CA VAL A 324 -11.27 10.96 -36.01
C VAL A 324 -12.64 11.49 -36.44
N TYR A 325 -13.32 12.25 -35.58
CA TYR A 325 -14.61 12.85 -35.88
C TYR A 325 -14.49 13.96 -36.92
N HIS A 326 -13.48 14.84 -36.80
CA HIS A 326 -13.19 15.89 -37.78
C HIS A 326 -12.93 15.31 -39.17
N ASN A 327 -12.09 14.26 -39.28
CA ASN A 327 -11.83 13.58 -40.54
C ASN A 327 -13.11 12.94 -41.14
N PHE A 328 -13.99 12.40 -40.28
CA PHE A 328 -15.28 11.88 -40.72
C PHE A 328 -16.20 12.99 -41.26
N LEU A 329 -16.28 14.14 -40.58
CA LEU A 329 -17.07 15.28 -41.02
C LEU A 329 -16.58 15.85 -42.36
N GLY A 330 -15.26 15.94 -42.58
CA GLY A 330 -14.71 16.39 -43.87
C GLY A 330 -15.15 15.49 -45.04
N ARG A 331 -15.14 14.16 -44.85
CA ARG A 331 -15.65 13.20 -45.86
C ARG A 331 -17.16 13.28 -46.06
N LEU A 332 -17.91 13.54 -44.99
CA LEU A 332 -19.35 13.73 -45.06
C LEU A 332 -19.69 14.99 -45.86
N GLN A 333 -18.95 16.07 -45.65
CA GLN A 333 -19.09 17.34 -46.38
C GLN A 333 -18.77 17.16 -47.87
N SER A 334 -17.69 16.47 -48.23
CA SER A 334 -17.35 16.22 -49.65
C SER A 334 -18.42 15.42 -50.41
N VAL A 335 -19.21 14.60 -49.72
CA VAL A 335 -20.37 13.89 -50.34
C VAL A 335 -21.64 14.74 -50.34
N LEU A 336 -21.76 15.74 -49.46
CA LEU A 336 -22.90 16.65 -49.37
C LEU A 336 -22.86 17.82 -50.37
N GLU A 337 -21.67 18.20 -50.87
CA GLU A 337 -21.51 19.18 -51.95
C GLU A 337 -22.26 18.81 -53.24
N ALA A 338 -22.78 17.58 -53.34
CA ALA A 338 -23.74 17.13 -54.36
C ALA A 338 -25.23 17.49 -54.09
N GLY A 339 -25.53 18.40 -53.15
CA GLY A 339 -26.78 19.18 -53.19
C GLY A 339 -27.72 19.21 -51.96
N LYS A 340 -27.26 19.02 -50.71
CA LYS A 340 -28.11 19.28 -49.51
C LYS A 340 -27.37 19.84 -48.29
N HIS A 341 -28.08 20.64 -47.49
CA HIS A 341 -27.58 21.31 -46.28
C HIS A 341 -27.10 20.32 -45.18
N PRO A 342 -25.84 20.45 -44.69
CA PRO A 342 -25.22 19.54 -43.72
C PRO A 342 -25.71 19.70 -42.26
N GLU A 343 -26.19 20.88 -41.88
CA GLU A 343 -26.42 21.28 -40.48
C GLU A 343 -27.56 20.54 -39.79
N LYS A 344 -28.54 19.97 -40.53
CA LYS A 344 -29.66 19.21 -39.95
C LYS A 344 -29.30 17.77 -39.55
N LEU A 345 -28.11 17.29 -39.88
CA LEU A 345 -27.70 15.89 -39.68
C LEU A 345 -26.70 15.71 -38.52
N ILE A 346 -25.97 16.76 -38.16
CA ILE A 346 -24.88 16.71 -37.19
C ILE A 346 -25.43 17.07 -35.81
N LYS A 347 -25.33 16.12 -34.87
CA LYS A 347 -25.82 16.29 -33.48
C LYS A 347 -24.82 17.04 -32.60
N TYR A 348 -23.52 16.84 -32.85
CA TYR A 348 -22.45 17.38 -32.02
C TYR A 348 -21.42 18.12 -32.87
N SER A 349 -20.98 19.29 -32.42
CA SER A 349 -19.77 19.92 -32.96
C SER A 349 -18.51 19.24 -32.43
N VAL A 350 -17.35 19.51 -33.03
CA VAL A 350 -16.06 18.98 -32.55
C VAL A 350 -15.76 19.52 -31.15
N GLU A 351 -16.08 20.79 -30.91
CA GLU A 351 -15.92 21.47 -29.63
C GLU A 351 -16.83 20.87 -28.54
N GLU A 352 -18.08 20.53 -28.89
CA GLU A 352 -19.03 19.90 -27.97
C GLU A 352 -18.58 18.49 -27.53
N ILE A 353 -17.98 17.73 -28.44
CA ILE A 353 -17.38 16.43 -28.11
C ILE A 353 -16.24 16.62 -27.10
N GLY A 354 -15.33 17.56 -27.36
CA GLY A 354 -14.23 17.88 -26.46
C GLY A 354 -14.73 18.32 -25.08
N ALA A 355 -15.72 19.21 -25.04
CA ALA A 355 -16.31 19.70 -23.79
C ALA A 355 -16.93 18.56 -22.95
N ARG A 356 -17.62 17.61 -23.58
CA ARG A 356 -18.19 16.45 -22.87
C ARG A 356 -17.12 15.51 -22.33
N VAL A 357 -16.05 15.26 -23.08
CA VAL A 357 -14.92 14.44 -22.60
C VAL A 357 -14.24 15.12 -21.40
N ASN A 358 -14.05 16.44 -21.45
CA ASN A 358 -13.48 17.22 -20.34
C ASN A 358 -14.37 17.21 -19.08
N GLY A 359 -15.68 16.99 -19.25
CA GLY A 359 -16.63 16.82 -18.15
C GLY A 359 -16.54 15.46 -17.42
N LEU A 360 -15.89 14.45 -17.99
CA LEU A 360 -15.82 13.10 -17.41
C LEU A 360 -14.92 13.04 -16.17
N PHE A 361 -15.12 12.05 -15.32
CA PHE A 361 -14.29 11.77 -14.14
C PHE A 361 -14.31 12.82 -13.03
N GLN A 362 -15.30 13.70 -13.04
CA GLN A 362 -15.52 14.67 -11.96
C GLN A 362 -16.42 14.04 -10.90
N ARG A 363 -16.13 14.28 -9.62
CA ARG A 363 -17.10 13.96 -8.58
C ARG A 363 -18.29 14.89 -8.81
N GLY A 364 -19.46 14.34 -9.13
CA GLY A 364 -20.67 15.13 -9.24
C GLY A 364 -20.80 16.01 -7.99
N GLY A 365 -20.97 17.31 -8.18
CA GLY A 365 -21.22 18.28 -7.12
C GLY A 365 -22.60 18.05 -6.49
N GLY A 366 -22.81 16.88 -5.89
CA GLY A 366 -23.91 16.60 -4.98
C GLY A 366 -23.45 16.99 -3.59
N GLY A 367 -24.01 18.09 -3.07
CA GLY A 367 -23.69 18.67 -1.78
C GLY A 367 -23.67 17.63 -0.65
N GLY A 368 -22.57 17.66 0.10
CA GLY A 368 -22.38 16.95 1.35
C GLY A 368 -21.53 17.80 2.27
N GLY A 369 -21.96 19.06 2.48
CA GLY A 369 -21.55 19.79 3.65
C GLY A 369 -22.22 19.16 4.87
N LYS A 370 -21.43 18.49 5.70
CA LYS A 370 -21.43 18.57 7.16
C LYS A 370 -20.31 17.71 7.72
#